data_AF-A0A529FHE1-F1
#
_entry.id   AF-A0A529FHE1-F1
#
_cell.length_a   1.000
_cell.length_b   1.000
_cell.length_c   1.000
_cell.angle_alpha   90.00
_cell.angle_beta   90.00
_cell.angle_gamma   90.00
#
_symmetry.space_group_name_H-M   'P 1'
#
loop_
_entity.id
_entity.type
_entity.pdbx_description
1 polymer ?
#
loop_
_entity_poly.entity_id
_entity_poly.type
_entity_poly.pdbx_seq_one_letter_code
_entity_poly.pdbx_strand_id
1 'polypeptide(L)'
;IGSPKQLGDILFGKMGLPGGSKTKTGQWSTSAQLLEDLAAEGHELPRKIVDWRQLTKLKSTYTDALPGFIHPDTKRVHTSYALAATTTGRLSSSDPNLQNIPVRTAEGRKIRTAFIAEKGHKLVSADYSQIELRVLAHVAEIPQLKQAFADGADIHAITASEMFNVPVEG
;
A
#
# COMPACT_ATOMS: atom_id res chain seq x y z
N ILE A 1 -10.72 14.30 14.68
CA ILE A 1 -10.47 13.90 13.26
C ILE A 1 -10.54 12.38 13.07
N GLY A 2 -10.09 11.56 14.04
CA GLY A 2 -10.01 10.10 13.85
C GLY A 2 -11.33 9.34 13.72
N SER A 3 -12.49 9.93 14.00
CA SER A 3 -13.80 9.27 13.85
C SER A 3 -14.33 9.42 12.41
N PRO A 4 -14.45 8.33 11.61
CA PRO A 4 -14.99 8.40 10.26
C PRO A 4 -16.43 8.91 10.22
N LYS A 5 -17.24 8.55 11.23
CA LYS A 5 -18.64 8.99 11.36
C LYS A 5 -18.75 10.50 11.50
N GLN A 6 -18.07 11.07 12.50
CA GLN A 6 -18.10 12.53 12.73
C GLN A 6 -17.58 13.30 11.52
N LEU A 7 -16.56 12.77 10.86
CA LEU A 7 -16.01 13.39 9.66
C LEU A 7 -17.02 13.38 8.51
N GLY A 8 -17.67 12.24 8.25
CA GLY A 8 -18.69 12.13 7.23
C GLY A 8 -19.88 13.05 7.48
N ASP A 9 -20.32 13.17 8.74
CA ASP A 9 -21.40 14.09 9.12
C ASP A 9 -21.03 15.56 8.87
N ILE A 10 -19.75 15.93 9.03
CA ILE A 10 -19.27 17.28 8.70
C ILE A 10 -19.24 17.49 7.18
N LEU A 11 -18.58 16.59 6.43
CA LEU A 11 -18.35 16.77 5.00
C LEU A 11 -19.66 16.73 4.20
N PHE A 12 -20.53 15.76 4.46
CA PHE A 12 -21.73 15.53 3.66
C PHE A 12 -22.99 16.06 4.35
N GLY A 13 -23.04 16.07 5.68
CA GLY A 13 -24.18 16.59 6.42
C GLY A 13 -24.16 18.11 6.55
N LYS A 14 -23.07 18.68 7.10
CA LYS A 14 -22.98 20.13 7.37
C LYS A 14 -22.50 20.94 6.18
N MET A 15 -21.44 20.49 5.50
CA MET A 15 -20.86 21.19 4.36
C MET A 15 -21.57 20.88 3.04
N GLY A 16 -22.36 19.80 2.99
CA GLY A 16 -23.15 19.45 1.82
C GLY A 16 -22.33 19.09 0.58
N LEU A 17 -21.12 18.56 0.75
CA LEU A 17 -20.27 18.18 -0.39
C LEU A 17 -20.94 17.09 -1.25
N PRO A 18 -20.79 17.13 -2.58
CA PRO A 18 -21.32 16.10 -3.47
C PRO A 18 -20.58 14.75 -3.29
N GLY A 19 -21.09 13.67 -3.88
CA GLY A 19 -20.39 12.37 -3.93
C GLY A 19 -20.43 11.52 -2.65
N GLY A 20 -21.14 11.96 -1.61
CA GLY A 20 -21.32 11.17 -0.39
C GLY A 20 -22.00 9.82 -0.67
N SER A 21 -21.34 8.72 -0.31
CA SER A 21 -21.93 7.37 -0.31
C SER A 21 -22.08 6.86 1.12
N LYS A 22 -23.07 5.99 1.38
CA LYS A 22 -23.25 5.37 2.69
C LYS A 22 -22.71 3.95 2.69
N THR A 23 -22.07 3.55 3.80
CA THR A 23 -21.65 2.17 4.04
C THR A 23 -22.87 1.28 4.30
N LYS A 24 -22.68 -0.04 4.34
CA LYS A 24 -23.72 -1.01 4.72
C LYS A 24 -24.36 -0.72 6.09
N THR A 25 -23.66 0.00 6.96
CA THR A 25 -24.14 0.40 8.29
C THR A 25 -24.83 1.77 8.30
N GLY A 26 -25.05 2.39 7.14
CA GLY A 26 -25.78 3.65 6.98
C GLY A 26 -24.96 4.92 7.27
N GLN A 27 -23.68 4.79 7.63
CA GLN A 27 -22.78 5.91 7.89
C GLN A 27 -22.21 6.44 6.58
N TRP A 28 -21.93 7.75 6.50
CA TRP A 28 -21.19 8.32 5.39
C TRP A 28 -19.80 7.68 5.24
N SER A 29 -19.49 7.21 4.05
CA SER A 29 -18.17 6.75 3.66
C SER A 29 -17.22 7.92 3.65
N THR A 30 -16.02 7.70 4.19
CA THR A 30 -14.90 8.63 4.05
C THR A 30 -13.69 7.83 3.60
N SER A 31 -13.83 7.01 2.55
CA SER A 31 -12.71 6.25 2.00
C SER A 31 -11.60 7.18 1.49
N ALA A 32 -10.37 6.66 1.38
CA ALA A 32 -9.26 7.44 0.83
C ALA A 32 -9.58 7.95 -0.58
N GLN A 33 -10.08 7.06 -1.46
CA GLN A 33 -10.46 7.42 -2.83
C GLN A 33 -11.45 8.58 -2.86
N LEU A 34 -12.56 8.50 -2.11
CA LEU A 34 -13.58 9.55 -2.10
C LEU A 34 -13.03 10.90 -1.62
N LEU A 35 -12.14 10.89 -0.62
CA LEU A 35 -11.51 12.12 -0.13
C LEU A 35 -10.49 12.67 -1.13
N GLU A 36 -9.80 11.81 -1.89
CA GLU A 36 -8.90 12.21 -2.97
C GLU A 36 -9.66 12.81 -4.15
N ASP A 37 -10.79 12.23 -4.54
CA ASP A 37 -11.65 12.76 -5.60
C ASP A 37 -12.16 14.17 -5.22
N LEU A 38 -12.69 14.33 -4.01
CA LEU A 38 -13.12 15.64 -3.50
C LEU A 38 -11.96 16.65 -3.39
N ALA A 39 -10.75 16.19 -3.06
CA ALA A 39 -9.57 17.05 -3.04
C ALA A 39 -9.19 17.50 -4.46
N ALA A 40 -9.31 16.63 -5.46
CA ALA A 40 -9.07 16.95 -6.86
C ALA A 40 -10.09 17.94 -7.42
N GLU A 41 -11.32 17.92 -6.92
CA GLU A 41 -12.37 18.93 -7.20
C GLU A 41 -12.08 20.30 -6.54
N GLY A 42 -11.03 20.41 -5.72
CA GLY A 42 -10.57 21.68 -5.13
C GLY A 42 -10.96 21.87 -3.66
N HIS A 43 -11.55 20.85 -3.00
CA HIS A 43 -11.88 20.96 -1.58
C HIS A 43 -10.65 20.76 -0.69
N GLU A 44 -10.20 21.82 0.00
CA GLU A 44 -8.99 21.78 0.84
C GLU A 44 -9.08 20.85 2.05
N LEU A 45 -10.26 20.75 2.67
CA LEU A 45 -10.44 19.98 3.90
C LEU A 45 -10.24 18.46 3.65
N PRO A 46 -10.86 17.83 2.63
CA PRO A 46 -10.55 16.47 2.21
C PRO A 46 -9.06 16.21 2.03
N ARG A 47 -8.32 17.13 1.38
CA ARG A 47 -6.87 16.99 1.20
C ARG A 47 -6.13 16.90 2.53
N LYS A 48 -6.38 17.85 3.44
CA LYS A 48 -5.76 17.86 4.78
C LYS A 48 -6.10 16.60 5.58
N ILE A 49 -7.30 16.03 5.41
CA ILE A 49 -7.70 14.80 6.07
C ILE A 49 -6.90 13.61 5.54
N VAL A 50 -6.71 13.49 4.22
CA VAL A 50 -5.91 12.42 3.61
C VAL A 50 -4.48 12.48 4.14
N ASP A 51 -3.86 13.66 4.09
CA ASP A 51 -2.49 13.88 4.58
C ASP A 51 -2.38 13.53 6.08
N TRP A 52 -3.33 14.01 6.90
CA TRP A 52 -3.38 13.70 8.34
C TRP A 52 -3.54 12.20 8.61
N ARG A 53 -4.42 11.50 7.88
CA ARG A 53 -4.64 10.05 8.06
C ARG A 53 -3.39 9.25 7.69
N GLN A 54 -2.74 9.63 6.59
CA GLN A 54 -1.49 8.98 6.18
C GLN A 54 -0.43 9.13 7.26
N LEU A 55 -0.16 10.36 7.72
CA LEU A 55 0.84 10.62 8.77
C LEU A 55 0.48 9.95 10.09
N THR A 56 -0.79 10.02 10.51
CA THR A 56 -1.25 9.41 11.75
C THR A 56 -1.06 7.89 11.72
N LYS A 57 -1.40 7.24 10.60
CA LYS A 57 -1.17 5.79 10.42
C LYS A 57 0.32 5.45 10.48
N LEU A 58 1.17 6.22 9.78
CA LEU A 58 2.62 6.02 9.79
C LEU A 58 3.21 6.15 11.21
N LYS A 59 2.73 7.13 11.97
CA LYS A 59 3.11 7.35 13.36
C LYS A 59 2.63 6.21 14.27
N SER A 60 1.32 5.96 14.31
CA SER A 60 0.73 5.03 15.28
C SER A 60 1.09 3.57 15.00
N THR A 61 1.12 3.16 13.73
CA THR A 61 1.31 1.75 13.37
C THR A 61 2.78 1.35 13.37
N TYR A 62 3.69 2.29 13.08
CA TYR A 62 5.11 1.95 12.92
C TYR A 62 6.00 2.74 13.88
N THR A 63 5.97 4.07 13.83
CA THR A 63 6.93 4.92 14.57
C THR A 63 6.81 4.74 16.08
N ASP A 64 5.59 4.76 16.61
CA ASP A 64 5.34 4.60 18.05
C ASP A 64 5.33 3.12 18.47
N ALA A 65 4.80 2.24 17.62
CA ALA A 65 4.55 0.86 17.97
C ALA A 65 5.79 -0.04 17.88
N LEU A 66 6.59 0.06 16.81
CA LEU A 66 7.74 -0.83 16.57
C LEU A 66 8.77 -0.83 17.71
N PRO A 67 9.12 0.31 18.34
CA PRO A 67 10.01 0.30 19.50
C PRO A 67 9.50 -0.57 20.65
N GLY A 68 8.17 -0.69 20.81
CA GLY A 68 7.55 -1.57 21.80
C GLY A 68 7.68 -3.07 21.51
N PHE A 69 8.05 -3.45 20.28
CA PHE A 69 8.30 -4.84 19.88
C PHE A 69 9.78 -5.25 19.95
N ILE A 70 10.65 -4.39 20.48
CA ILE A 70 12.07 -4.73 20.66
C ILE A 70 12.18 -5.73 21.81
N HIS A 71 12.66 -6.92 21.50
CA HIS A 71 12.86 -7.95 22.50
C HIS A 71 13.99 -7.56 23.48
N PRO A 72 13.79 -7.71 24.80
CA PRO A 72 14.74 -7.20 25.81
C PRO A 72 16.12 -7.86 25.71
N ASP A 73 16.20 -9.15 25.41
CA ASP A 73 17.50 -9.84 25.35
C ASP A 73 18.21 -9.68 24.00
N THR A 74 17.54 -10.03 22.90
CA THR A 74 18.15 -9.99 21.56
C THR A 74 18.30 -8.58 20.98
N LYS A 75 17.59 -7.57 21.53
CA LYS A 75 17.53 -6.19 21.01
C LYS A 75 17.07 -6.10 19.55
N ARG A 76 16.27 -7.06 19.10
CA ARG A 76 15.71 -7.15 17.74
C ARG A 76 14.18 -7.19 17.78
N VAL A 77 13.57 -6.84 16.65
CA VAL A 77 12.15 -7.06 16.41
C VAL A 77 11.96 -8.44 15.79
N HIS A 78 11.08 -9.24 16.38
CA HIS A 78 10.73 -10.59 15.91
C HIS A 78 9.31 -10.59 15.41
N THR A 79 9.08 -11.06 14.18
CA THR A 79 7.74 -11.21 13.60
C THR A 79 7.36 -12.68 13.53
N SER A 80 6.06 -12.97 13.58
CA SER A 80 5.51 -14.30 13.38
C SER A 80 5.03 -14.47 11.94
N TYR A 81 5.48 -15.52 11.26
CA TYR A 81 4.98 -15.90 9.94
C TYR A 81 4.00 -17.07 10.04
N ALA A 82 2.75 -16.85 9.65
CA ALA A 82 1.76 -17.90 9.55
C ALA A 82 1.70 -18.48 8.13
N LEU A 83 1.92 -19.80 8.04
CA LEU A 83 1.99 -20.57 6.79
C LEU A 83 0.61 -20.88 6.18
N ALA A 84 -0.41 -21.11 7.02
CA ALA A 84 -1.73 -21.57 6.61
C ALA A 84 -2.85 -20.54 6.89
N ALA A 85 -2.52 -19.25 6.84
CA ALA A 85 -3.45 -18.18 7.22
C ALA A 85 -4.18 -17.53 6.03
N THR A 86 -3.67 -17.65 4.80
CA THR A 86 -4.28 -17.03 3.62
C THR A 86 -4.81 -18.08 2.66
N THR A 87 -5.97 -17.82 2.05
CA THR A 87 -6.62 -18.70 1.07
C THR A 87 -5.78 -18.90 -0.19
N THR A 88 -4.92 -17.92 -0.51
CA THR A 88 -4.02 -17.95 -1.68
C THR A 88 -2.71 -18.70 -1.43
N GLY A 89 -2.45 -19.18 -0.21
CA GLY A 89 -1.20 -19.84 0.17
C GLY A 89 -0.02 -18.89 0.44
N ARG A 90 -0.22 -17.56 0.41
CA ARG A 90 0.78 -16.58 0.85
C ARG A 90 1.01 -16.67 2.36
N LEU A 91 2.25 -16.42 2.78
CA LEU A 91 2.57 -16.18 4.19
C LEU A 91 1.90 -14.89 4.66
N SER A 92 1.48 -14.86 5.92
CA SER A 92 1.08 -13.62 6.60
C SER A 92 1.98 -13.35 7.78
N SER A 93 2.20 -12.07 8.10
CA SER A 93 3.07 -11.62 9.20
C SER A 93 2.25 -10.90 10.28
N SER A 94 2.48 -11.25 11.55
CA SER A 94 1.87 -10.61 12.71
C SER A 94 2.86 -10.40 13.86
N ASP A 95 2.49 -9.53 14.80
CA ASP A 95 3.16 -9.32 16.09
C ASP A 95 4.69 -9.09 16.04
N PRO A 96 5.17 -8.05 15.32
CA PRO A 96 4.45 -7.10 14.48
C PRO A 96 4.39 -7.52 13.01
N ASN A 97 3.46 -6.96 12.23
CA ASN A 97 3.40 -7.21 10.78
C ASN A 97 4.53 -6.45 10.05
N LEU A 98 5.54 -7.20 9.60
CA LEU A 98 6.71 -6.67 8.86
C LEU A 98 6.59 -6.83 7.34
N GLN A 99 5.53 -7.46 6.83
CA GLN A 99 5.27 -7.52 5.39
C GLN A 99 4.74 -6.19 4.84
N ASN A 100 4.05 -5.40 5.68
CA ASN A 100 3.39 -4.16 5.30
C ASN A 100 4.18 -2.90 5.70
N ILE A 101 5.52 -2.97 5.71
CA ILE A 101 6.35 -1.79 5.98
C ILE A 101 6.26 -0.81 4.80
N PRO A 102 5.94 0.48 5.03
CA PRO A 102 5.67 1.43 3.97
C PRO A 102 6.93 1.77 3.15
N VAL A 103 6.77 1.88 1.82
CA VAL A 103 7.88 2.18 0.88
C VAL A 103 7.56 3.26 -0.15
N ARG A 104 6.27 3.51 -0.43
CA ARG A 104 5.85 4.36 -1.55
C ARG A 104 6.11 5.85 -1.33
N THR A 105 5.86 6.34 -0.12
CA THR A 105 5.93 7.78 0.21
C THR A 105 7.27 8.13 0.86
N ALA A 106 7.68 9.39 0.81
CA ALA A 106 8.93 9.85 1.43
C ALA A 106 8.97 9.52 2.94
N GLU A 107 7.88 9.79 3.66
CA GLU A 107 7.76 9.47 5.09
C GLU A 107 7.77 7.95 5.34
N GLY A 108 7.14 7.16 4.47
CA GLY A 108 7.22 5.70 4.53
C GLY A 108 8.66 5.19 4.34
N ARG A 109 9.39 5.73 3.36
CA ARG A 109 10.79 5.38 3.13
C ARG A 109 11.67 5.67 4.35
N LYS A 110 11.43 6.77 5.07
CA LYS A 110 12.15 7.06 6.32
C LYS A 110 11.94 5.96 7.36
N ILE A 111 10.71 5.46 7.55
CA ILE A 111 10.46 4.32 8.46
C ILE A 111 11.27 3.09 8.05
N ARG A 112 11.35 2.80 6.75
CA ARG A 112 12.11 1.63 6.26
C ARG A 112 13.61 1.74 6.56
N THR A 113 14.18 2.95 6.62
CA THR A 113 15.59 3.16 6.99
C THR A 113 15.93 2.78 8.44
N ALA A 114 14.92 2.63 9.31
CA ALA A 114 15.14 2.14 10.68
C ALA A 114 15.47 0.63 10.73
N PHE A 115 15.20 -0.12 9.67
CA PHE A 115 15.55 -1.53 9.56
C PHE A 115 16.99 -1.67 9.07
N ILE A 116 17.91 -1.87 10.02
CA ILE A 116 19.35 -1.92 9.77
C ILE A 116 19.93 -3.32 9.94
N ALA A 117 21.04 -3.58 9.24
CA ALA A 117 21.87 -4.76 9.50
C ALA A 117 22.61 -4.60 10.83
N GLU A 118 23.01 -5.73 11.41
CA GLU A 118 23.99 -5.74 12.49
C GLU A 118 25.36 -5.23 11.99
N LYS A 119 26.20 -4.73 12.91
CA LYS A 119 27.56 -4.29 12.57
C LYS A 119 28.33 -5.42 11.86
N GLY A 120 29.04 -5.07 10.79
CA GLY A 120 29.78 -6.02 9.95
C GLY A 120 28.91 -6.80 8.95
N HIS A 121 27.59 -6.61 8.95
CA HIS A 121 26.66 -7.27 8.05
C HIS A 121 26.01 -6.30 7.06
N LYS A 122 25.36 -6.84 6.03
CA LYS A 122 24.55 -6.09 5.07
C LYS A 122 23.18 -6.76 4.92
N LEU A 123 22.14 -5.96 4.70
CA LEU A 123 20.84 -6.47 4.27
C LEU A 123 20.84 -6.64 2.75
N VAL A 124 20.38 -7.80 2.29
CA VAL A 124 20.16 -8.08 0.87
C VAL A 124 18.65 -8.24 0.68
N SER A 125 18.10 -7.51 -0.29
CA SER A 125 16.70 -7.59 -0.67
C SER A 125 16.61 -8.09 -2.10
N ALA A 126 15.79 -9.12 -2.32
CA ALA A 126 15.48 -9.65 -3.63
C ALA A 126 13.96 -9.66 -3.81
N ASP A 127 13.49 -9.16 -4.95
CA ASP A 127 12.08 -9.11 -5.32
C ASP A 127 11.95 -9.62 -6.75
N TYR A 128 10.94 -10.45 -7.00
CA TYR A 128 10.73 -11.01 -8.33
C TYR A 128 10.09 -9.94 -9.23
N SER A 129 10.80 -9.56 -10.29
CA SER A 129 10.27 -8.64 -11.29
C SER A 129 8.99 -9.21 -11.93
N GLN A 130 7.86 -8.53 -11.68
CA GLN A 130 6.55 -8.79 -12.31
C GLN A 130 6.08 -10.25 -12.15
N ILE A 131 6.29 -10.85 -10.98
CA ILE A 131 6.02 -12.29 -10.76
C ILE A 131 4.60 -12.72 -11.12
N GLU A 132 3.58 -11.93 -10.77
CA GLU A 132 2.18 -12.29 -11.02
C GLU A 132 1.89 -12.38 -12.53
N LEU A 133 2.42 -11.44 -13.32
CA LEU A 133 2.26 -11.45 -14.78
C LEU A 133 3.05 -12.60 -15.44
N ARG A 134 4.23 -12.94 -14.90
CA ARG A 134 5.02 -14.09 -15.38
C ARG A 134 4.28 -15.40 -15.11
N VAL A 135 3.71 -15.55 -13.92
CA VAL A 135 2.87 -16.72 -13.59
C VAL A 135 1.63 -16.77 -14.48
N LEU A 136 0.96 -15.64 -14.69
CA LEU A 136 -0.19 -15.55 -15.60
C LEU A 136 0.18 -16.00 -17.03
N ALA A 137 1.24 -15.44 -17.60
CA ALA A 137 1.71 -15.79 -18.93
C ALA A 137 2.02 -17.29 -19.06
N HIS A 138 2.56 -17.90 -18.00
CA HIS A 138 2.83 -19.33 -17.95
C HIS A 138 1.55 -20.16 -17.87
N VAL A 139 0.69 -19.89 -16.89
CA VAL A 139 -0.53 -20.68 -16.59
C VAL A 139 -1.58 -20.55 -17.68
N ALA A 140 -1.75 -19.35 -18.24
CA ALA A 140 -2.70 -19.11 -19.35
C ALA A 140 -2.08 -19.36 -20.74
N GLU A 141 -0.84 -19.85 -20.78
CA GLU A 141 -0.11 -20.19 -22.00
C GLU A 141 -0.04 -19.09 -23.07
N ILE A 142 0.05 -17.82 -22.68
CA ILE A 142 -0.02 -16.66 -23.58
C ILE A 142 1.35 -16.45 -24.29
N PRO A 143 1.53 -16.85 -25.56
CA PRO A 143 2.85 -16.86 -26.19
C PRO A 143 3.45 -15.47 -26.35
N GLN A 144 2.61 -14.46 -26.61
CA GLN A 144 3.03 -13.06 -26.76
C GLN A 144 3.65 -12.53 -25.46
N LEU A 145 3.04 -12.82 -24.30
CA LEU A 145 3.59 -12.41 -23.00
C LEU A 145 4.84 -13.20 -22.64
N LYS A 146 4.89 -14.50 -22.92
CA LYS A 146 6.10 -15.32 -22.72
C LYS A 146 7.28 -14.75 -23.51
N GLN A 147 7.05 -14.42 -24.78
CA GLN A 147 8.07 -13.83 -25.66
C GLN A 147 8.50 -12.45 -25.17
N ALA A 148 7.55 -11.56 -24.84
CA ALA A 148 7.87 -10.24 -24.31
C ALA A 148 8.71 -10.31 -23.02
N PHE A 149 8.45 -11.28 -22.14
CA PHE A 149 9.28 -11.52 -20.96
C PHE A 149 10.67 -12.11 -21.28
N ALA A 150 10.80 -12.92 -22.34
CA ALA A 150 12.07 -13.47 -22.79
C ALA A 150 12.95 -12.38 -23.43
N ASP A 151 12.34 -11.45 -24.14
CA ASP A 151 13.00 -10.32 -24.80
C ASP A 151 13.30 -9.15 -23.83
N GLY A 152 12.86 -9.24 -22.57
CA GLY A 152 13.07 -8.20 -21.57
C GLY A 152 12.24 -6.94 -21.79
N ALA A 153 11.14 -7.03 -22.55
CA ALA A 153 10.27 -5.91 -22.84
C ALA A 153 9.52 -5.40 -21.60
N ASP A 154 9.25 -4.09 -21.55
CA ASP A 154 8.44 -3.50 -20.48
C ASP A 154 6.95 -3.78 -20.71
N ILE A 155 6.45 -4.82 -20.05
CA ILE A 155 5.04 -5.20 -20.11
C ILE A 155 4.12 -4.09 -19.60
N HIS A 156 4.54 -3.25 -18.64
CA HIS A 156 3.70 -2.13 -18.19
C HIS A 156 3.54 -1.10 -19.28
N ALA A 157 4.61 -0.82 -20.04
CA ALA A 157 4.54 0.06 -21.19
C ALA A 157 3.65 -0.53 -22.29
N ILE A 158 3.75 -1.84 -22.57
CA ILE A 158 2.90 -2.54 -23.54
C ILE A 158 1.42 -2.49 -23.13
N THR A 159 1.08 -2.83 -21.89
CA THR A 159 -0.31 -2.79 -21.42
C THR A 159 -0.85 -1.35 -21.34
N ALA A 160 -0.04 -0.38 -20.91
CA ALA A 160 -0.45 1.03 -20.92
C ALA A 160 -0.67 1.53 -22.35
N SER A 161 0.18 1.14 -23.30
CA SER A 161 0.04 1.44 -24.71
C SER A 161 -1.27 0.92 -25.28
N GLU A 162 -1.64 -0.33 -24.96
CA GLU A 162 -2.92 -0.91 -25.37
C GLU A 162 -4.13 -0.24 -24.68
N MET A 163 -4.04 0.03 -23.38
CA MET A 163 -5.14 0.66 -22.61
C MET A 163 -5.41 2.11 -23.02
N PHE A 164 -4.35 2.87 -23.30
CA PHE A 164 -4.44 4.29 -23.65
C PHE A 164 -4.31 4.54 -25.16
N ASN A 165 -4.17 3.49 -25.96
CA ASN A 165 -4.02 3.52 -27.41
C ASN A 165 -2.89 4.48 -27.88
N VAL A 166 -1.78 4.51 -27.13
CA VAL A 166 -0.57 5.32 -27.40
C VAL A 166 0.60 4.40 -27.71
N PRO A 167 1.52 4.69 -28.65
CA PRO A 167 2.62 3.78 -28.97
C PRO A 167 3.58 3.55 -27.80
N VAL A 168 4.13 2.34 -27.67
CA VAL A 168 5.30 2.10 -26.81
C VAL A 168 6.51 2.72 -27.50
N GLU A 169 6.91 3.93 -27.11
CA GLU A 169 8.25 4.42 -27.46
C GLU A 169 9.27 3.64 -26.63
N GLY A 170 10.23 3.02 -27.33
CA GLY A 170 11.26 2.14 -26.75
C GLY A 170 12.41 2.88 -26.08
#